data_AF-A0A1G7YP14-F1
#
_entry.id   AF-A0A1G7YP14-F1
#
_cell.length_a   1.000
_cell.length_b   1.000
_cell.length_c   1.000
_cell.angle_alpha   90.00
_cell.angle_beta   90.00
_cell.angle_gamma   90.00
#
_symmetry.space_group_name_H-M   'P 1'
#
loop_
_entity.id
_entity.type
_entity.pdbx_description
1 polymer ?
#
loop_
_entity_poly.entity_id
_entity_poly.type
_entity_poly.pdbx_seq_one_letter_code
_entity_poly.pdbx_strand_id
1 'polypeptide(L)'
;MKSKLFYLTLLTAFLSNAKAQIPGAKVGSFDQFIDIGTTQIKGFASYQEPLQAYRLIGSGMNIWFGHDSFSFLSKKITGDFVIQAQLSFVGDGHEPHGKAGLMIRTSTAANSPVVA
;
A
#
# COMPACT_ATOMS: atom_id res chain seq x y z
N MET A 1 50.85 27.37 -9.85
CA MET A 1 49.60 27.21 -10.61
C MET A 1 48.67 26.27 -9.86
N LYS A 2 47.80 26.85 -9.03
CA LYS A 2 46.78 26.17 -8.23
C LYS A 2 45.44 26.50 -8.90
N SER A 3 44.75 25.54 -9.54
CA SER A 3 43.30 25.62 -9.88
C SER A 3 42.87 24.61 -10.94
N LYS A 4 42.92 23.29 -10.68
CA LYS A 4 42.19 22.30 -11.53
C LYS A 4 41.54 21.16 -10.76
N LEU A 5 41.18 21.36 -9.49
CA LEU A 5 40.52 20.32 -8.69
C LEU A 5 39.23 20.80 -7.99
N PHE A 6 38.55 21.78 -8.58
CA PHE A 6 37.31 22.35 -8.03
C PHE A 6 36.06 22.10 -8.91
N TYR A 7 36.16 21.20 -9.89
CA TYR A 7 35.06 20.87 -10.81
C TYR A 7 34.43 19.49 -10.57
N LEU A 8 34.82 18.77 -9.51
CA LEU A 8 34.26 17.44 -9.20
C LEU A 8 33.12 17.47 -8.16
N THR A 9 32.77 18.63 -7.61
CA THR A 9 31.73 18.80 -6.59
C THR A 9 30.41 19.37 -7.11
N LEU A 10 30.16 19.34 -8.43
CA LEU A 10 28.96 19.97 -9.02
C LEU A 10 28.14 19.08 -9.98
N LEU A 11 28.23 17.74 -9.88
CA LEU A 11 27.51 16.83 -10.80
C LEU A 11 26.59 15.78 -10.14
N THR A 12 26.23 15.89 -8.85
CA THR A 12 25.32 14.90 -8.23
C THR A 12 24.08 15.49 -7.54
N ALA A 13 23.80 16.79 -7.71
CA ALA A 13 22.63 17.45 -7.11
C ALA A 13 21.36 17.39 -7.98
N PHE A 14 21.16 16.34 -8.80
CA PHE A 14 20.01 16.24 -9.72
C PHE A 14 19.25 14.91 -9.67
N LEU A 15 19.22 14.23 -8.52
CA LEU A 15 18.45 12.98 -8.35
C LEU A 15 17.69 12.89 -7.01
N SER A 16 17.15 14.00 -6.50
CA SER A 16 16.32 13.99 -5.28
C SER A 16 14.87 14.39 -5.57
N ASN A 17 14.22 13.64 -6.47
CA ASN A 17 12.75 13.55 -6.50
C ASN A 17 12.25 12.10 -6.53
N ALA A 18 13.05 11.15 -6.03
CA ALA A 18 12.49 9.90 -5.56
C ALA A 18 11.86 10.20 -4.19
N LYS A 19 10.56 10.50 -4.15
CA LYS A 19 9.79 10.22 -2.94
C LYS A 19 9.82 8.70 -2.78
N ALA A 20 10.83 8.20 -2.09
CA ALA A 20 10.76 6.88 -1.50
C ALA A 20 9.49 6.88 -0.64
N GLN A 21 8.44 6.23 -1.11
CA GLN A 21 7.25 6.00 -0.29
C GLN A 21 7.72 5.11 0.85
N ILE A 22 7.94 5.73 2.01
CA ILE A 22 8.20 5.03 3.25
C ILE A 22 7.09 3.98 3.39
N PRO A 23 7.41 2.68 3.57
CA PRO A 23 6.40 1.70 3.95
C PRO A 23 5.68 2.22 5.19
N GLY A 24 4.38 2.52 5.08
CA GLY A 24 3.60 3.19 6.14
C GLY A 24 3.42 4.71 6.00
N ALA A 25 3.83 5.34 4.90
CA ALA A 25 3.44 6.71 4.58
C ALA A 25 1.96 6.77 4.18
N LYS A 26 1.26 7.83 4.60
CA LYS A 26 -0.12 8.16 4.21
C LYS A 26 -0.30 8.06 2.69
N VAL A 27 -1.29 7.30 2.24
CA VAL A 27 -1.66 7.15 0.83
C VAL A 27 -3.08 7.68 0.66
N GLY A 28 -3.22 8.81 -0.03
CA GLY A 28 -4.52 9.50 -0.16
C GLY A 28 -5.13 9.80 1.21
N SER A 29 -6.34 9.29 1.47
CA SER A 29 -7.07 9.45 2.74
C SER A 29 -6.70 8.43 3.81
N PHE A 30 -5.91 7.41 3.47
CA PHE A 30 -5.55 6.30 4.34
C PHE A 30 -4.18 6.50 4.98
N ASP A 31 -4.07 6.07 6.23
CA ASP A 31 -2.92 6.41 7.08
C ASP A 31 -1.83 5.34 7.03
N GLN A 32 -2.20 4.09 6.72
CA GLN A 32 -1.27 2.97 6.74
C GLN A 32 -1.51 2.00 5.58
N PHE A 33 -0.42 1.52 5.01
CA PHE A 33 -0.41 0.38 4.09
C PHE A 33 0.58 -0.66 4.61
N ILE A 34 0.08 -1.84 4.94
CA ILE A 34 0.87 -2.93 5.54
C ILE A 34 0.54 -4.27 4.89
N ASP A 35 1.46 -5.20 4.99
CA ASP A 35 1.19 -6.61 4.75
C ASP A 35 0.82 -7.26 6.09
N ILE A 36 -0.37 -7.87 6.17
CA ILE A 36 -0.82 -8.66 7.32
C ILE A 36 -0.41 -10.11 7.09
N GLY A 37 0.16 -10.74 8.12
CA GLY A 37 0.68 -12.12 8.06
C GLY A 37 1.89 -12.24 7.14
N THR A 38 2.03 -13.41 6.51
CA THR A 38 3.12 -13.70 5.57
C THR A 38 2.65 -13.52 4.14
N THR A 39 3.20 -12.55 3.41
CA THR A 39 2.93 -12.31 1.99
C THR A 39 4.17 -12.67 1.16
N GLN A 40 3.97 -13.20 -0.05
CA GLN A 40 5.09 -13.61 -0.93
C GLN A 40 5.64 -12.44 -1.74
N ILE A 41 4.77 -11.49 -2.06
CA ILE A 41 5.08 -10.24 -2.76
C ILE A 41 4.75 -9.11 -1.79
N LYS A 42 5.73 -8.24 -1.57
CA LYS A 42 5.53 -7.02 -0.79
C LYS A 42 4.45 -6.16 -1.44
N GLY A 43 3.46 -5.77 -0.66
CA GLY A 43 2.38 -4.94 -1.18
C GLY A 43 2.87 -3.59 -1.68
N PHE A 44 2.06 -2.96 -2.53
CA PHE A 44 2.24 -1.57 -2.94
C PHE A 44 0.90 -0.85 -3.01
N ALA A 45 0.90 0.43 -2.65
CA ALA A 45 -0.25 1.31 -2.80
C ALA A 45 0.16 2.68 -3.36
N SER A 46 -0.60 3.15 -4.34
CA SER A 46 -0.55 4.53 -4.81
C SER A 46 -1.93 5.13 -4.92
N TYR A 47 -1.97 6.45 -4.91
CA TYR A 47 -3.18 7.25 -5.01
C TYR A 47 -3.01 8.29 -6.12
N GLN A 48 -4.03 8.45 -6.95
CA GLN A 48 -4.02 9.30 -8.13
C GLN A 48 -5.06 10.41 -8.00
N GLU A 49 -4.58 11.65 -7.91
CA GLU A 49 -5.39 12.86 -8.06
C GLU A 49 -5.45 13.29 -9.54
N PRO A 50 -6.56 13.88 -10.01
CA PRO A 50 -7.80 14.20 -9.30
C PRO A 50 -8.83 13.04 -9.30
N LEU A 51 -8.45 11.88 -9.84
CA LEU A 51 -9.37 10.76 -10.08
C LEU A 51 -9.88 10.08 -8.80
N GLN A 52 -9.29 10.41 -7.65
CA GLN A 52 -9.53 9.75 -6.37
C GLN A 52 -9.38 8.23 -6.43
N ALA A 53 -8.50 7.75 -7.31
CA ALA A 53 -8.31 6.33 -7.59
C ALA A 53 -7.12 5.78 -6.81
N TYR A 54 -7.30 4.59 -6.23
CA TYR A 54 -6.23 3.85 -5.57
C TYR A 54 -5.79 2.68 -6.45
N ARG A 55 -4.48 2.51 -6.61
CA ARG A 55 -3.91 1.31 -7.22
C ARG A 55 -3.19 0.51 -6.15
N LEU A 56 -3.68 -0.71 -5.94
CA LEU A 56 -3.14 -1.63 -4.96
C LEU A 56 -2.51 -2.83 -5.68
N ILE A 57 -1.33 -3.24 -5.21
CA ILE A 57 -0.75 -4.54 -5.50
C ILE A 57 -0.64 -5.24 -4.15
N GLY A 58 -1.13 -6.47 -4.09
CA GLY A 58 -1.02 -7.29 -2.90
C GLY A 58 -0.85 -8.76 -3.26
N SER A 59 -0.39 -9.52 -2.29
CA SER A 59 -0.37 -10.98 -2.34
C SER A 59 -0.79 -11.52 -0.99
N GLY A 60 -1.08 -12.81 -0.94
CA GLY A 60 -1.42 -13.47 0.29
C GLY A 60 -2.07 -14.82 0.02
N MET A 61 -2.11 -15.66 1.04
CA MET A 61 -2.65 -17.01 0.90
C MET A 61 -4.17 -17.01 1.04
N ASN A 62 -4.69 -16.52 2.16
CA ASN A 62 -6.13 -16.46 2.42
C ASN A 62 -6.46 -15.62 3.68
N ILE A 63 -7.76 -15.49 3.96
CA ILE A 63 -8.33 -14.92 5.19
C ILE A 63 -9.17 -16.03 5.83
N TRP A 64 -8.63 -16.73 6.84
CA TRP A 64 -9.28 -17.92 7.40
C TRP A 64 -8.70 -18.31 8.77
N PHE A 65 -9.51 -18.91 9.65
CA PHE A 65 -9.10 -19.57 10.89
C PHE A 65 -8.00 -18.86 11.73
N GLY A 66 -7.95 -17.52 11.71
CA GLY A 66 -6.94 -16.74 12.42
C GLY A 66 -5.55 -16.64 11.75
N HIS A 67 -5.45 -16.99 10.46
CA HIS A 67 -4.25 -16.96 9.63
C HIS A 67 -4.47 -16.07 8.40
N ASP A 68 -4.62 -14.79 8.66
CA ASP A 68 -4.80 -13.79 7.62
C ASP A 68 -3.49 -13.46 6.91
N SER A 69 -3.51 -13.50 5.58
CA SER A 69 -2.40 -13.12 4.72
C SER A 69 -2.91 -12.30 3.54
N PHE A 70 -2.63 -10.99 3.54
CA PHE A 70 -2.96 -10.04 2.46
C PHE A 70 -2.29 -8.67 2.72
N SER A 71 -2.31 -7.80 1.70
CA SER A 71 -1.94 -6.38 1.84
C SER A 71 -3.16 -5.51 2.16
N PHE A 72 -3.01 -4.53 3.06
CA PHE A 72 -4.11 -3.74 3.60
C PHE A 72 -3.81 -2.25 3.64
N LEU A 73 -4.58 -1.48 2.88
CA LEU A 73 -4.63 -0.02 2.97
C LEU A 73 -5.72 0.37 3.96
N SER A 74 -5.37 1.10 5.01
CA SER A 74 -6.25 1.26 6.18
C SER A 74 -6.20 2.64 6.81
N LYS A 75 -7.31 2.95 7.46
CA LYS A 75 -7.55 4.14 8.28
C LYS A 75 -8.32 3.72 9.51
N LYS A 76 -7.90 4.20 10.68
CA LYS A 76 -8.68 3.99 11.91
C LYS A 76 -9.81 5.02 11.96
N ILE A 77 -11.04 4.53 12.10
CA ILE A 77 -12.26 5.34 12.15
C ILE A 77 -13.06 4.93 13.39
N THR A 78 -13.74 5.88 14.03
CA THR A 78 -14.60 5.68 15.18
C THR A 78 -15.95 6.35 14.93
N GLY A 79 -17.02 5.79 15.49
CA GLY A 79 -18.39 6.27 15.26
C GLY A 79 -19.01 5.67 13.99
N ASP A 80 -20.11 6.26 13.55
CA ASP A 80 -20.83 5.81 12.35
C ASP A 80 -20.12 6.30 11.08
N PHE A 81 -20.00 5.42 10.09
CA PHE A 81 -19.37 5.76 8.82
C PHE A 81 -20.00 4.99 7.67
N VAL A 82 -19.85 5.55 6.46
CA VAL A 82 -20.18 4.89 5.21
C VAL A 82 -18.90 4.79 4.38
N ILE A 83 -18.63 3.60 3.87
CA ILE A 83 -17.54 3.35 2.92
C ILE A 83 -18.14 2.84 1.61
N GLN A 84 -17.73 3.45 0.51
CA GLN A 84 -18.13 3.06 -0.84
C GLN A 84 -16.89 3.05 -1.71
N ALA A 85 -16.74 2.00 -2.51
CA ALA A 85 -15.64 1.86 -3.45
C ALA A 85 -16.13 1.13 -4.70
N GLN A 86 -15.62 1.55 -5.86
CA GLN A 86 -15.70 0.76 -7.08
C GLN A 86 -14.39 -0.01 -7.21
N LEU A 87 -14.51 -1.32 -7.40
CA LEU A 87 -13.35 -2.20 -7.43
C LEU A 87 -13.28 -2.93 -8.76
N SER A 88 -12.09 -2.96 -9.34
CA SER A 88 -11.79 -3.74 -10.54
C SER A 88 -10.39 -4.31 -10.45
N PHE A 89 -10.22 -5.51 -10.99
CA PHE A 89 -8.89 -6.05 -11.24
C PHE A 89 -8.30 -5.40 -12.50
N VAL A 90 -6.99 -5.12 -12.46
CA VAL A 90 -6.28 -4.55 -13.61
C VAL A 90 -5.59 -5.68 -14.38
N GLY A 91 -6.00 -5.87 -15.64
CA GLY A 91 -5.54 -6.97 -16.48
C GLY A 91 -6.22 -8.30 -16.16
N ASP A 92 -5.75 -9.37 -16.79
CA ASP A 92 -6.43 -10.69 -16.76
C ASP A 92 -6.30 -11.43 -15.43
N GLY A 93 -5.47 -10.93 -14.50
CA GLY A 93 -5.17 -11.58 -13.23
C GLY A 93 -4.34 -12.86 -13.42
N HIS A 94 -3.32 -13.05 -12.58
CA HIS A 94 -2.50 -14.27 -12.63
C HIS A 94 -2.99 -15.36 -11.65
N GLU A 95 -3.84 -15.01 -10.69
CA GLU A 95 -4.31 -15.88 -9.62
C GLU A 95 -5.84 -16.05 -9.71
N PRO A 96 -6.36 -17.23 -10.10
CA PRO A 96 -7.78 -17.50 -10.23
C PRO A 96 -8.60 -17.25 -8.96
N HIS A 97 -7.97 -17.34 -7.78
CA HIS A 97 -8.60 -17.09 -6.50
C HIS A 97 -8.27 -15.70 -5.92
N GLY A 98 -7.84 -14.76 -6.76
CA GLY A 98 -7.55 -13.38 -6.35
C GLY A 98 -8.75 -12.73 -5.67
N LYS A 99 -8.51 -12.09 -4.53
CA LYS A 99 -9.55 -11.40 -3.74
C LYS A 99 -9.14 -9.95 -3.56
N ALA A 100 -10.12 -9.08 -3.73
CA ALA A 100 -10.01 -7.67 -3.37
C ALA A 100 -11.38 -7.23 -2.85
N GLY A 101 -11.39 -6.35 -1.85
CA GLY A 101 -12.63 -5.93 -1.22
C GLY A 101 -12.43 -4.91 -0.13
N LEU A 102 -13.55 -4.45 0.42
CA LEU A 102 -13.58 -3.69 1.65
C LEU A 102 -13.49 -4.64 2.83
N MET A 103 -12.90 -4.17 3.92
CA MET A 103 -12.80 -4.96 5.13
C MET A 103 -12.81 -4.06 6.37
N ILE A 104 -13.59 -4.47 7.37
CA ILE A 104 -13.61 -3.85 8.69
C ILE A 104 -12.98 -4.83 9.68
N ARG A 105 -12.02 -4.33 10.45
CA ARG A 105 -11.30 -5.10 11.48
C ARG A 105 -10.83 -4.20 12.60
N THR A 106 -10.70 -4.79 13.78
CA THR A 106 -10.39 -4.06 15.02
C THR A 106 -8.89 -3.84 15.22
N SER A 107 -8.04 -4.66 14.58
CA SER A 107 -6.59 -4.57 14.67
C SER A 107 -5.92 -5.08 13.39
N THR A 108 -4.61 -4.86 13.28
CA THR A 108 -3.75 -5.35 12.19
C THR A 108 -3.18 -6.75 12.44
N ALA A 109 -3.58 -7.40 13.54
CA ALA A 109 -3.13 -8.75 13.86
C ALA A 109 -3.71 -9.77 12.87
N ALA A 110 -2.94 -10.80 12.53
CA ALA A 110 -3.35 -11.82 11.56
C ALA A 110 -4.53 -12.69 12.03
N ASN A 111 -4.94 -12.57 13.29
CA ASN A 111 -6.09 -13.25 13.87
C ASN A 111 -7.22 -12.29 14.27
N SER A 112 -7.18 -11.04 13.79
CA SER A 112 -8.22 -10.06 14.09
C SER A 112 -9.57 -10.53 13.53
N PRO A 113 -10.67 -10.43 14.30
CA PRO A 113 -12.01 -10.68 13.77
C PRO A 113 -12.28 -9.85 12.52
N VAL A 114 -12.77 -10.51 11.49
CA VAL A 114 -13.10 -9.90 10.19
C VAL A 114 -14.60 -9.80 10.05
N VAL A 115 -15.09 -8.60 9.72
CA VAL A 115 -16.45 -8.40 9.21
C VAL A 115 -16.30 -8.06 7.72
N ALA A 116 -16.79 -8.98 6.89
CA ALA A 116 -16.78 -8.87 5.43
C ALA A 116 -18.13 -8.37 4.93
#